data_AF-C1MM88-F1
#
_entry.id   AF-C1MM88-F1
#
_cell.length_a   1.000
_cell.length_b   1.000
_cell.length_c   1.000
_cell.angle_alpha   90.00
_cell.angle_beta   90.00
_cell.angle_gamma   90.00
#
_symmetry.space_group_name_H-M   'P 1'
#
loop_
_entity.id
_entity.type
_entity.pdbx_description
1 polymer ?
#
loop_
_entity_poly.entity_id
_entity_poly.type
_entity_poly.pdbx_seq_one_letter_code
_entity_poly.pdbx_strand_id
1 'polypeptide(L)'
;MRQITRDERDAEIAWLAGMLKLWLDDEWSIQEPHRDLGMRAAEKCTEMRLEGCEEMGSLVMGVAQELIDFDFSDTFVNAFEVANKCSEILMMREGYEVCCINKDDETRQERYDALVAAGEA
;
A
#
# COMPACT_ATOMS: atom_id res chain seq x y z
N MET A 1 4.55 14.37 -2.85
CA MET A 1 3.52 13.36 -3.11
C MET A 1 2.53 13.91 -4.12
N ARG A 2 2.27 13.16 -5.20
CA ARG A 2 1.24 13.47 -6.18
C ARG A 2 -0.13 13.49 -5.51
N GLN A 3 -0.83 14.61 -5.65
CA GLN A 3 -2.24 14.69 -5.29
C GLN A 3 -3.10 13.97 -6.32
N ILE A 4 -4.19 13.37 -5.83
CA ILE A 4 -5.16 12.62 -6.63
C ILE A 4 -6.49 13.38 -6.66
N THR A 5 -7.26 13.13 -7.70
CA THR A 5 -8.60 13.68 -7.87
C THR A 5 -9.66 12.68 -7.40
N ARG A 6 -10.88 13.16 -7.15
CA ARG A 6 -12.00 12.30 -6.75
C ARG A 6 -12.33 11.24 -7.80
N ASP A 7 -12.12 11.55 -9.08
CA ASP A 7 -12.37 10.64 -10.19
C ASP A 7 -11.34 9.50 -10.25
N GLU A 8 -10.14 9.71 -9.69
CA GLU A 8 -9.08 8.71 -9.60
C GLU A 8 -9.18 7.82 -8.35
N ARG A 9 -10.06 8.16 -7.40
CA ARG A 9 -10.16 7.53 -6.07
C ARG A 9 -10.19 6.00 -6.14
N ASP A 10 -11.13 5.45 -6.90
CA ASP A 10 -11.37 4.00 -6.88
C ASP A 10 -10.22 3.24 -7.57
N ALA A 11 -9.62 3.83 -8.61
CA ALA A 11 -8.45 3.29 -9.27
C ALA A 11 -7.21 3.33 -8.34
N GLU A 12 -7.05 4.43 -7.59
CA GLU A 12 -5.95 4.57 -6.62
C GLU A 12 -6.07 3.56 -5.48
N ILE A 13 -7.27 3.37 -4.93
CA ILE A 13 -7.54 2.37 -3.89
C ILE A 13 -7.22 0.97 -4.41
N ALA A 14 -7.75 0.62 -5.59
CA ALA A 14 -7.54 -0.71 -6.16
C ALA A 14 -6.05 -0.99 -6.42
N TRP A 15 -5.32 -0.03 -6.99
CA TRP A 15 -3.90 -0.18 -7.26
C TRP A 15 -3.08 -0.31 -5.97
N LEU A 16 -3.28 0.59 -5.00
CA LEU A 16 -2.50 0.60 -3.77
C LEU A 16 -2.81 -0.62 -2.88
N ALA A 17 -4.08 -1.04 -2.80
CA ALA A 17 -4.48 -2.24 -2.08
C ALA A 17 -3.85 -3.50 -2.68
N GLY A 18 -3.86 -3.62 -4.01
CA GLY A 18 -3.25 -4.75 -4.70
C GLY A 18 -1.72 -4.78 -4.57
N MET A 19 -1.05 -3.63 -4.63
CA MET A 19 0.38 -3.53 -4.37
C MET A 19 0.75 -3.95 -2.95
N LEU A 20 -0.01 -3.49 -1.95
CA LEU A 20 0.19 -3.89 -0.55
C LEU A 20 -0.05 -5.38 -0.33
N LYS A 21 -1.13 -5.93 -0.90
CA LYS A 21 -1.42 -7.37 -0.85
C LYS A 21 -0.28 -8.17 -1.48
N LEU A 22 0.18 -7.79 -2.67
CA LEU A 22 1.28 -8.48 -3.35
C LEU A 22 2.56 -8.43 -2.53
N TRP A 23 2.87 -7.30 -1.91
CA TRP A 23 4.02 -7.20 -1.00
C TRP A 23 3.87 -8.14 0.20
N LEU A 24 2.71 -8.14 0.87
CA LEU A 24 2.45 -9.00 2.03
C LEU A 24 2.55 -10.49 1.66
N ASP A 25 1.99 -10.88 0.52
CA ASP A 25 2.02 -12.25 0.01
C ASP A 25 3.44 -12.69 -0.38
N ASP A 26 4.24 -11.80 -0.99
CA ASP A 26 5.63 -12.06 -1.40
C ASP A 26 6.56 -12.22 -0.20
N GLU A 27 6.47 -11.33 0.79
CA GLU A 27 7.41 -11.29 1.92
C GLU A 27 7.19 -12.46 2.88
N TRP A 28 5.94 -12.91 3.00
CA TRP A 28 5.56 -13.93 3.97
C TRP A 28 5.04 -15.18 3.26
N SER A 29 3.74 -15.18 2.98
CA SER A 29 3.02 -16.23 2.26
C SER A 29 1.63 -15.69 1.95
N ILE A 30 0.92 -16.34 1.04
CA ILE A 30 -0.47 -15.96 0.75
C ILE A 30 -1.32 -16.19 2.00
N GLN A 31 -1.93 -15.12 2.50
CA GLN A 31 -2.82 -15.15 3.67
C GLN A 31 -4.13 -14.41 3.37
N GLU A 32 -5.24 -14.93 3.88
CA GLU A 32 -6.56 -14.33 3.70
C GLU A 32 -6.63 -12.87 4.19
N PRO A 33 -6.07 -12.51 5.36
CA PRO A 33 -6.16 -11.14 5.88
C PRO A 33 -5.40 -10.09 5.06
N HIS A 34 -4.44 -10.48 4.21
CA HIS A 34 -3.63 -9.53 3.43
C HIS A 34 -4.46 -8.65 2.49
N ARG A 35 -5.53 -9.23 1.92
CA ARG A 35 -6.45 -8.49 1.05
C ARG A 35 -7.14 -7.37 1.81
N ASP A 36 -7.69 -7.68 2.99
CA ASP A 36 -8.47 -6.72 3.78
C ASP A 36 -7.56 -5.69 4.45
N LEU A 37 -6.36 -6.10 4.86
CA LEU A 37 -5.32 -5.22 5.39
C LEU A 37 -4.87 -4.19 4.34
N GLY A 38 -4.55 -4.66 3.13
CA GLY A 38 -4.18 -3.80 2.00
C GLY A 38 -5.30 -2.83 1.62
N MET A 39 -6.56 -3.30 1.60
CA MET A 39 -7.72 -2.46 1.30
C MET A 39 -7.88 -1.32 2.31
N ARG A 40 -7.90 -1.62 3.63
CA ARG A 40 -8.07 -0.58 4.67
C ARG A 40 -6.96 0.47 4.63
N ALA A 41 -5.72 0.03 4.46
CA ALA A 41 -4.58 0.93 4.33
C ALA A 41 -4.71 1.85 3.10
N ALA A 42 -5.08 1.28 1.95
CA ALA A 42 -5.23 2.01 0.70
C ALA A 42 -6.39 3.01 0.73
N GLU A 43 -7.53 2.63 1.32
CA GLU A 43 -8.68 3.51 1.52
C GLU A 43 -8.29 4.72 2.38
N LYS A 44 -7.62 4.49 3.51
CA LYS A 44 -7.21 5.59 4.40
C LYS A 44 -6.17 6.50 3.75
N CYS A 45 -5.16 5.91 3.13
CA CYS A 45 -4.13 6.65 2.41
C CYS A 45 -4.74 7.54 1.32
N THR A 46 -5.68 7.00 0.55
CA THR A 46 -6.39 7.70 -0.51
C THR A 46 -7.26 8.84 0.04
N GLU A 47 -8.02 8.58 1.11
CA GLU A 47 -8.82 9.60 1.79
C GLU A 47 -7.96 10.78 2.23
N MET A 48 -6.88 10.53 2.96
CA MET A 48 -5.99 11.57 3.45
C MET A 48 -5.38 12.41 2.33
N ARG A 49 -5.01 11.78 1.21
CA ARG A 49 -4.50 12.51 0.03
C ARG A 49 -5.60 13.36 -0.62
N LEU A 50 -6.82 12.85 -0.74
CA LEU A 50 -7.95 13.67 -1.23
C LEU A 50 -8.28 14.86 -0.31
N GLU A 51 -7.95 14.75 0.98
CA GLU A 51 -8.06 15.84 1.97
C GLU A 51 -6.88 16.82 1.94
N GLY A 52 -5.90 16.61 1.06
CA GLY A 52 -4.74 17.47 0.89
C GLY A 52 -3.55 17.16 1.80
N CYS A 53 -3.47 15.94 2.34
CA CYS A 53 -2.27 15.49 3.03
C CYS A 53 -1.09 15.37 2.04
N GLU A 54 -0.03 16.16 2.26
CA GLU A 54 1.19 16.16 1.45
C GLU A 54 2.40 15.55 2.18
N GLU A 55 2.34 15.50 3.50
CA GLU A 55 3.44 15.07 4.37
C GLU A 55 3.44 13.55 4.56
N MET A 56 4.55 12.89 4.21
CA MET A 56 4.70 11.44 4.34
C MET A 56 4.54 10.97 5.78
N GLY A 57 5.12 11.69 6.75
CA GLY A 57 4.99 11.34 8.17
C GLY A 57 3.55 11.38 8.66
N SER A 58 2.76 12.36 8.21
CA SER A 58 1.33 12.43 8.52
C SER A 58 0.57 11.26 7.91
N LEU A 59 0.88 10.88 6.67
CA LEU A 59 0.27 9.74 5.99
C LEU A 59 0.55 8.44 6.73
N VAL A 60 1.81 8.18 7.09
CA VAL A 60 2.21 6.99 7.87
C VAL A 60 1.45 6.95 9.20
N MET A 61 1.42 8.05 9.94
CA MET A 61 0.72 8.09 11.23
C MET A 61 -0.79 7.85 11.09
N GLY A 62 -1.42 8.45 10.07
CA GLY A 62 -2.85 8.29 9.85
C GLY A 62 -3.24 6.87 9.42
N VAL A 63 -2.44 6.23 8.55
CA VAL A 63 -2.64 4.83 8.16
C VAL A 63 -2.38 3.90 9.33
N ALA A 64 -1.30 4.10 10.09
CA ALA A 64 -1.02 3.27 11.27
C ALA A 64 -2.13 3.37 12.33
N GLN A 65 -2.69 4.58 12.51
CA GLN A 65 -3.81 4.80 13.42
C GLN A 65 -5.10 4.11 12.97
N GLU A 66 -5.39 4.10 11.66
CA GLU A 66 -6.53 3.36 11.09
C GLU A 66 -6.40 1.85 11.34
N LEU A 67 -5.18 1.33 11.24
CA LEU A 67 -4.92 -0.09 11.35
C LEU A 67 -4.73 -0.59 12.79
N ILE A 68 -4.78 0.28 13.80
CA ILE A 68 -4.39 -0.07 15.18
C ILE A 68 -5.25 -1.20 15.78
N ASP A 69 -6.52 -1.28 15.38
CA ASP A 69 -7.50 -2.28 15.85
C ASP A 69 -7.66 -3.46 14.86
N PHE A 70 -6.81 -3.56 13.84
CA PHE A 70 -6.81 -4.70 12.93
C PHE A 70 -6.26 -5.97 13.61
N ASP A 71 -6.80 -7.14 13.27
CA ASP A 71 -6.28 -8.42 13.76
C ASP A 71 -5.08 -8.88 12.91
N PHE A 72 -3.88 -8.69 13.45
CA PHE A 72 -2.62 -9.00 12.75
C PHE A 72 -2.16 -10.46 12.92
N SER A 73 -2.91 -11.30 13.65
CA SER A 73 -2.42 -12.61 14.12
C SER A 73 -1.84 -13.50 13.01
N ASP A 74 -2.40 -13.44 11.80
CA ASP A 74 -1.96 -14.24 10.63
C ASP A 74 -1.29 -13.40 9.51
N THR A 75 -0.87 -12.17 9.81
CA THR A 75 -0.29 -11.24 8.82
C THR A 75 1.22 -11.13 8.88
N PHE A 76 1.83 -11.54 10.01
CA PHE A 76 3.26 -11.43 10.29
C PHE A 76 3.84 -10.00 10.25
N VAL A 77 2.97 -8.98 10.26
CA VAL A 77 3.34 -7.56 10.30
C VAL A 77 2.53 -6.82 11.36
N ASN A 78 2.84 -5.54 11.56
CA ASN A 78 2.06 -4.62 12.38
C ASN A 78 1.61 -3.38 11.58
N ALA A 79 0.75 -2.56 12.21
CA ALA A 79 0.18 -1.36 11.61
C ALA A 79 1.22 -0.37 11.05
N PHE A 80 2.34 -0.17 11.76
CA PHE A 80 3.40 0.75 11.32
C PHE A 80 4.19 0.18 10.13
N GLU A 81 4.42 -1.13 10.08
CA GLU A 81 5.10 -1.77 8.95
C GLU A 81 4.29 -1.59 7.66
N VAL A 82 2.98 -1.82 7.73
CA VAL A 82 2.07 -1.60 6.58
C VAL A 82 2.01 -0.13 6.20
N ALA A 83 1.91 0.78 7.18
CA ALA A 83 1.86 2.22 6.92
C ALA A 83 3.14 2.75 6.27
N ASN A 84 4.31 2.30 6.75
CA ASN A 84 5.60 2.62 6.16
C ASN A 84 5.68 2.10 4.73
N LYS A 85 5.35 0.82 4.50
CA LYS A 85 5.37 0.25 3.15
C LYS A 85 4.41 0.95 2.20
N CYS A 86 3.23 1.36 2.67
CA CYS A 86 2.29 2.16 1.90
C CYS A 86 2.94 3.47 1.40
N SER A 87 3.70 4.16 2.25
CA SER A 87 4.43 5.37 1.85
C SER A 87 5.57 5.08 0.87
N GLU A 88 6.30 3.98 1.07
CA GLU A 88 7.37 3.54 0.17
C GLU A 88 6.85 3.21 -1.24
N ILE A 89 5.72 2.50 -1.33
CA ILE A 89 5.07 2.18 -2.61
C ILE A 89 4.73 3.46 -3.39
N LEU A 90 4.22 4.49 -2.71
CA LEU A 90 3.94 5.78 -3.33
C LEU A 90 5.22 6.50 -3.76
N MET A 91 6.26 6.48 -2.94
CA MET A 91 7.56 7.06 -3.26
C MET A 91 8.18 6.40 -4.50
N MET A 92 8.15 5.07 -4.57
CA MET A 92 8.66 4.32 -5.74
C MET A 92 7.89 4.64 -7.01
N ARG A 93 6.55 4.74 -6.93
CA ARG A 93 5.71 5.16 -8.07
C ARG A 93 6.03 6.57 -8.57
N GLU A 94 6.50 7.46 -7.68
CA GLU A 94 6.96 8.81 -8.03
C GLU A 94 8.42 8.85 -8.50
N GLY A 95 9.12 7.71 -8.52
CA GLY A 95 10.50 7.58 -8.98
C GLY A 95 11.54 7.98 -7.93
N TYR A 96 11.17 8.05 -6.65
CA TYR A 96 12.12 8.26 -5.57
C TYR A 96 12.87 6.97 -5.24
N GLU A 97 14.16 7.11 -4.96
CA GLU A 97 14.95 6.05 -4.34
C GLU A 97 14.59 5.99 -2.85
N VAL A 98 14.03 4.86 -2.43
CA VAL A 98 13.72 4.55 -1.03
C VAL A 98 14.85 3.70 -0.44
N CYS A 99 15.27 4.02 0.78
CA CYS A 99 16.22 3.17 1.48
C CYS A 99 15.53 1.87 1.94
N CYS A 100 16.33 0.82 2.16
CA CYS A 100 15.86 -0.45 2.76
C CYS A 100 14.85 -1.25 1.93
N ILE A 101 14.88 -1.13 0.60
CA ILE A 101 14.12 -2.01 -0.29
C ILE A 101 14.85 -3.34 -0.53
N ASN A 102 14.07 -4.42 -0.65
CA ASN A 102 14.55 -5.69 -1.18
C ASN A 102 14.60 -5.60 -2.72
N LYS A 103 15.45 -6.40 -3.37
CA LYS A 103 15.53 -6.43 -4.85
C LYS A 103 14.19 -6.72 -5.51
N ASP A 104 13.33 -7.47 -4.82
CA ASP A 104 12.00 -7.80 -5.31
C ASP A 104 11.04 -6.60 -5.32
N ASP A 105 11.28 -5.56 -4.52
CA ASP A 105 10.53 -4.30 -4.56
C ASP A 105 10.73 -3.57 -5.91
N GLU A 106 11.94 -3.65 -6.50
CA GLU A 106 12.29 -2.94 -7.75
C GLU A 106 11.40 -3.33 -8.93
N THR A 107 10.93 -4.59 -8.96
CA THR A 107 10.12 -5.14 -10.05
C THR A 107 8.66 -5.36 -9.66
N ARG A 108 8.27 -5.08 -8.41
CA ARG A 108 6.93 -5.46 -7.91
C ARG A 108 5.81 -4.73 -8.62
N GLN A 109 6.00 -3.46 -8.97
CA GLN A 109 4.99 -2.72 -9.74
C GLN A 109 4.76 -3.35 -11.11
N GLU A 110 5.82 -3.69 -11.84
CA GLU A 110 5.72 -4.35 -13.14
C GLU A 110 5.03 -5.72 -13.04
N ARG A 111 5.34 -6.48 -11.99
CA ARG A 111 4.69 -7.77 -11.69
C ARG A 111 3.20 -7.59 -11.39
N TYR A 112 2.84 -6.60 -10.58
CA TYR A 112 1.45 -6.30 -10.27
C TYR A 112 0.67 -5.90 -11.53
N ASP A 113 1.22 -5.02 -12.36
CA ASP A 113 0.59 -4.60 -13.61
C ASP A 113 0.37 -5.80 -14.56
N ALA A 114 1.30 -6.76 -14.58
CA ALA A 114 1.14 -8.01 -15.32
C ALA A 114 0.02 -8.91 -14.76
N LEU A 115 -0.11 -9.02 -13.44
CA LEU A 115 -1.20 -9.76 -12.79
C LEU A 115 -2.57 -9.13 -13.08
N VAL A 116 -2.67 -7.79 -13.03
CA VAL A 116 -3.89 -7.07 -13.40
C VAL A 116 -4.25 -7.32 -14.87
N ALA A 117 -3.26 -7.26 -15.77
CA ALA A 117 -3.48 -7.54 -17.19
C ALA A 117 -3.93 -8.99 -17.46
N ALA A 118 -3.49 -9.94 -16.62
CA ALA A 118 -3.90 -11.34 -16.68
C ALA A 118 -5.27 -11.63 -16.01
N GLY A 119 -5.79 -10.70 -15.20
CA GLY A 119 -7.01 -10.90 -14.41
C GLY A 119 -6.79 -11.72 -13.13
N GLU A 120 -5.57 -11.72 -12.58
CA GLU A 120 -5.12 -12.53 -11.46
C GLU A 120 -4.79 -11.71 -10.19
N ALA A 121 -5.02 -10.39 -10.24
CA ALA A 121 -4.74 -9.44 -9.16
C ALA A 121 -5.77 -9.47 -8.01
#